data_AF-A0A966MZ77-F1
#
_entry.id   AF-A0A966MZ77-F1
#
_cell.length_a   1.000
_cell.length_b   1.000
_cell.length_c   1.000
_cell.angle_alpha   90.00
_cell.angle_beta   90.00
_cell.angle_gamma   90.00
#
_symmetry.space_group_name_H-M   'P 1'
#
loop_
_entity.id
_entity.type
_entity.pdbx_description
1 polymer ?
#
loop_
_entity_poly.entity_id
_entity_poly.type
_entity_poly.pdbx_seq_one_letter_code
_entity_poly.pdbx_strand_id
1 'polypeptide(L)'
;MSVNETRGEAMAVGPTGRSRLFRGQTAIDFYGRRRLGLVTSLVLLVVTIGSLGLRGLDLGIDFEGGVSWDVPAAEFGVDAAADLLEEQGVSTDGARIQLRS
;
A
#
# COMPACT_ATOMS: atom_id res chain seq x y z
N MET A 1 -58.42 29.78 23.21
CA MET A 1 -57.09 30.21 22.76
C MET A 1 -56.16 29.03 22.91
N SER A 2 -55.98 28.23 21.85
CA SER A 2 -55.22 26.97 21.90
C SER A 2 -53.77 27.24 21.53
N VAL A 3 -52.88 27.17 22.52
CA VAL A 3 -51.44 27.22 22.31
C VAL A 3 -51.05 25.87 21.68
N ASN A 4 -50.77 25.88 20.38
CA ASN A 4 -50.21 24.72 19.69
C ASN A 4 -48.71 24.69 19.99
N GLU A 5 -48.32 23.94 21.01
CA GLU A 5 -46.92 23.62 21.27
C GLU A 5 -46.37 22.87 20.05
N THR A 6 -45.38 23.47 19.38
CA THR A 6 -44.51 22.76 18.46
C THR A 6 -43.77 21.68 19.26
N ARG A 7 -44.41 20.52 19.45
CA ARG A 7 -43.75 19.29 19.84
C ARG A 7 -42.75 19.01 18.73
N GLY A 8 -41.51 19.43 18.94
CA GLY A 8 -40.41 19.06 18.07
C GLY A 8 -40.49 17.56 17.88
N GLU A 9 -40.69 17.12 16.64
CA GLU A 9 -40.72 15.71 16.31
C GLU A 9 -39.48 15.06 16.92
N ALA A 10 -39.69 14.14 17.87
CA ALA A 10 -38.60 13.36 18.44
C ALA A 10 -37.87 12.70 17.26
N MET A 11 -36.63 13.11 17.00
CA MET A 11 -35.84 12.64 15.88
C MET A 11 -35.70 11.11 15.97
N ALA A 12 -36.50 10.40 15.17
CA ALA A 12 -36.56 8.94 15.21
C ALA A 12 -35.18 8.33 14.92
N VAL A 13 -34.72 7.45 15.80
CA VAL A 13 -33.46 6.72 15.63
C VAL A 13 -33.59 5.78 14.44
N GLY A 14 -32.58 5.78 13.57
CA GLY A 14 -32.61 4.96 12.36
C GLY A 14 -32.66 3.46 12.62
N PRO A 15 -33.41 2.69 11.82
CA PRO A 15 -33.61 1.26 12.05
C PRO A 15 -32.33 0.46 11.82
N THR A 16 -31.44 0.91 10.93
CA THR A 16 -30.19 0.20 10.58
C THR A 16 -28.95 0.98 10.97
N GLY A 17 -27.84 0.26 11.20
CA GLY A 17 -26.55 0.87 11.55
C GLY A 17 -26.05 1.88 10.51
N ARG A 18 -26.22 1.57 9.22
CA ARG A 18 -25.89 2.48 8.11
C ARG A 18 -26.73 3.75 8.16
N SER A 19 -28.03 3.62 8.39
CA SER A 19 -28.94 4.77 8.46
C SER A 19 -28.70 5.65 9.69
N ARG A 20 -28.21 5.08 10.79
CA ARG A 20 -27.73 5.83 11.97
C ARG A 20 -26.38 6.50 11.72
N LEU A 21 -25.51 5.90 10.90
CA LEU A 21 -24.20 6.47 10.56
C LEU A 21 -24.35 7.77 9.75
N PHE A 22 -25.17 7.75 8.69
CA PHE A 22 -25.42 8.93 7.85
C PHE A 22 -26.15 10.06 8.58
N ARG A 23 -26.86 9.74 9.67
CA ARG A 23 -27.61 10.71 10.50
C ARG A 23 -26.84 11.18 11.75
N GLY A 24 -25.59 10.77 11.92
CA GLY A 24 -24.79 11.12 13.11
C GLY A 24 -25.31 10.52 14.42
N GLN A 25 -26.20 9.52 14.34
CA GLN A 25 -26.82 8.83 15.48
C GLN A 25 -25.98 7.64 15.97
N THR A 26 -24.74 7.48 15.49
CA THR A 26 -23.87 6.34 15.82
C THR A 26 -22.74 6.78 16.74
N ALA A 27 -22.65 6.19 17.92
CA ALA A 27 -21.50 6.29 18.81
C ALA A 27 -20.63 5.03 18.66
N ILE A 28 -19.46 5.16 18.04
CA ILE A 28 -18.48 4.07 17.93
C ILE A 28 -17.45 4.25 19.04
N ASP A 29 -17.31 3.23 19.90
CA ASP A 29 -16.24 3.20 20.89
C ASP A 29 -14.92 2.73 20.27
N PHE A 30 -14.16 3.71 19.75
CA PHE A 30 -12.83 3.48 19.21
C PHE A 30 -11.81 3.17 20.31
N TYR A 31 -11.94 3.82 21.48
CA TYR A 31 -10.94 3.71 22.55
C TYR A 31 -11.01 2.34 23.24
N GLY A 32 -12.21 1.83 23.50
CA GLY A 32 -12.41 0.50 24.09
C GLY A 32 -11.91 -0.63 23.18
N ARG A 33 -11.90 -0.42 21.86
CA ARG A 33 -11.45 -1.42 20.86
C ARG A 33 -10.01 -1.24 20.40
N ARG A 34 -9.27 -0.28 20.97
CA ARG A 34 -7.87 0.02 20.58
C ARG A 34 -6.94 -1.19 20.58
N ARG A 35 -7.16 -2.15 21.51
CA ARG A 35 -6.33 -3.36 21.62
C ARG A 35 -6.41 -4.23 20.37
N LEU A 36 -7.58 -4.34 19.75
CA LEU A 36 -7.75 -5.09 18.50
C LEU A 36 -6.94 -4.45 17.37
N GLY A 37 -7.03 -3.12 17.23
CA GLY A 37 -6.23 -2.37 16.26
C GLY A 37 -4.73 -2.56 16.49
N LEU A 38 -4.27 -2.43 17.73
CA LEU A 38 -2.85 -2.60 18.08
C LEU A 38 -2.33 -4.01 17.79
N VAL A 39 -3.10 -5.05 18.14
CA VAL A 39 -2.72 -6.45 17.87
C VAL A 39 -2.64 -6.69 16.36
N THR A 40 -3.64 -6.24 15.60
CA THR A 40 -3.64 -6.39 14.13
C THR A 40 -2.43 -5.68 13.51
N SER A 41 -2.13 -4.45 13.93
CA SER A 41 -0.95 -3.72 13.44
C SER A 41 0.36 -4.42 13.78
N LEU A 42 0.48 -4.94 15.00
CA LEU A 42 1.68 -5.67 15.44
C LEU A 42 1.88 -6.94 14.61
N VAL A 43 0.81 -7.70 14.36
CA VAL A 43 0.85 -8.90 13.51
C VAL A 43 1.31 -8.54 12.10
N LEU A 44 0.74 -7.49 11.50
CA LEU A 44 1.14 -7.04 10.16
C LEU A 44 2.62 -6.65 10.11
N LEU A 45 3.12 -5.96 11.14
CA LEU A 45 4.51 -5.58 11.25
C LEU A 45 5.43 -6.80 11.34
N VAL A 46 5.09 -7.78 12.18
CA VAL A 46 5.85 -9.02 12.30
C VAL A 46 5.86 -9.81 10.98
N VAL A 47 4.71 -9.91 10.31
CA VAL A 47 4.62 -10.59 9.00
C VAL A 47 5.47 -9.88 7.96
N THR A 48 5.46 -8.55 7.95
CA THR A 48 6.25 -7.74 7.01
C THR A 48 7.74 -7.97 7.23
N ILE A 49 8.22 -7.78 8.46
CA ILE A 49 9.64 -7.98 8.80
C ILE A 49 10.05 -9.42 8.55
N GLY A 50 9.22 -10.39 8.93
CA GLY A 50 9.47 -11.81 8.67
C GLY A 50 9.54 -12.13 7.18
N SER A 51 8.67 -11.55 6.36
CA SER A 51 8.71 -11.71 4.91
C SER A 51 10.00 -11.16 4.31
N LEU A 52 10.44 -9.98 4.75
CA LEU A 52 11.70 -9.36 4.29
C LEU A 52 12.90 -10.23 4.69
N GLY A 53 12.93 -10.76 5.91
CA GLY A 53 14.03 -11.61 6.38
C GLY A 53 14.11 -12.97 5.69
N LEU A 54 12.96 -13.60 5.39
CA LEU A 54 12.93 -14.92 4.75
C LEU A 54 13.16 -14.88 3.24
N ARG A 55 12.70 -13.84 2.55
CA ARG A 55 12.84 -13.71 1.08
C ARG A 55 14.12 -12.97 0.68
N GLY A 56 14.76 -12.27 1.62
CA GLY A 56 15.80 -11.31 1.30
C GLY A 56 15.23 -9.99 0.79
N LEU A 57 16.13 -9.05 0.51
CA LEU A 57 15.83 -7.74 -0.04
C LEU A 57 16.44 -7.66 -1.45
N ASP A 58 15.71 -7.10 -2.41
CA ASP A 58 16.26 -6.72 -3.71
C ASP A 58 17.12 -5.46 -3.54
N LEU A 59 18.35 -5.66 -3.06
CA LEU A 59 19.28 -4.58 -2.77
C LEU A 59 19.73 -3.90 -4.07
N GLY A 60 19.74 -2.56 -4.06
CA GLY A 60 20.24 -1.77 -5.17
C GLY A 60 21.77 -1.81 -5.27
N ILE A 61 22.29 -1.29 -6.39
CA ILE A 61 23.73 -1.14 -6.67
C ILE A 61 24.49 -0.42 -5.55
N ASP A 62 23.83 0.51 -4.82
CA ASP A 62 24.43 1.25 -3.71
C ASP A 62 24.72 0.38 -2.47
N PHE A 63 24.14 -0.83 -2.39
CA PHE A 63 24.23 -1.71 -1.22
C PHE A 63 24.97 -3.02 -1.52
N GLU A 64 24.67 -3.67 -2.64
CA GLU A 64 25.29 -4.95 -3.03
C GLU A 64 26.44 -4.77 -4.04
N GLY A 65 26.59 -3.56 -4.59
CA GLY A 65 27.42 -3.33 -5.76
C GLY A 65 26.75 -3.86 -7.03
N GLY A 66 27.38 -3.65 -8.18
CA GLY A 66 26.83 -4.08 -9.47
C GLY A 66 27.09 -3.05 -10.56
N VAL A 67 26.48 -3.26 -11.73
CA VAL A 67 26.60 -2.36 -12.89
C VAL A 67 25.19 -2.02 -13.38
N SER A 68 24.90 -0.74 -13.54
CA SER A 68 23.65 -0.27 -14.15
C SER A 68 23.94 0.19 -15.57
N TRP A 69 23.14 -0.28 -16.53
CA TRP A 69 23.25 0.10 -17.93
C TRP A 69 22.01 0.88 -18.35
N ASP A 70 22.22 2.11 -18.78
CA ASP A 70 21.17 2.95 -19.36
C ASP A 70 21.16 2.74 -20.88
N VAL A 71 20.06 2.22 -21.41
CA VAL A 71 19.92 1.91 -22.84
C VAL A 71 18.93 2.90 -23.48
N PRO A 72 19.27 3.54 -24.61
CA PRO A 72 18.34 4.44 -25.31
C PRO A 72 17.14 3.66 -25.85
N ALA A 73 15.93 4.02 -25.41
CA ALA A 73 14.70 3.32 -25.78
C ALA A 73 14.26 3.51 -27.24
N ALA A 74 14.89 4.45 -27.95
CA ALA A 74 14.51 4.80 -29.32
C ALA A 74 14.87 3.72 -30.35
N GLU A 75 15.87 2.88 -30.07
CA GLU A 75 16.39 1.90 -31.04
C GLU A 75 16.29 0.43 -30.56
N PHE A 76 16.21 0.16 -29.25
CA PHE A 76 16.23 -1.20 -28.71
C PHE A 76 15.28 -1.42 -27.52
N GLY A 77 14.73 -2.63 -27.43
CA GLY A 77 14.01 -3.12 -26.24
C GLY A 77 14.98 -3.72 -25.20
N VAL A 78 14.51 -3.89 -23.97
CA VAL A 78 15.31 -4.43 -22.85
C VAL A 78 15.86 -5.82 -23.18
N ASP A 79 15.06 -6.68 -23.80
CA ASP A 79 15.46 -8.05 -24.14
C ASP A 79 16.60 -8.07 -25.18
N ALA A 80 16.48 -7.27 -26.24
CA ALA A 80 17.53 -7.15 -27.26
C ALA A 80 18.83 -6.55 -26.70
N ALA A 81 18.73 -5.65 -25.72
CA ALA A 81 19.90 -5.10 -25.04
C ALA A 81 20.59 -6.14 -24.13
N ALA A 82 19.81 -6.97 -23.45
CA ALA A 82 20.33 -8.06 -22.63
C ALA A 82 21.08 -9.10 -23.49
N ASP A 83 20.49 -9.52 -24.61
CA ASP A 83 21.08 -10.48 -25.55
C ASP A 83 22.44 -10.00 -26.08
N LEU A 84 22.54 -8.71 -26.46
CA LEU A 84 23.78 -8.11 -26.95
C LEU A 84 24.87 -8.02 -25.87
N LEU A 85 24.50 -7.69 -24.64
CA LEU A 85 25.46 -7.59 -23.53
C LEU A 85 26.07 -8.96 -23.21
N GLU A 86 25.23 -10.01 -23.18
CA GLU A 86 25.70 -11.39 -23.01
C GLU A 86 26.60 -11.84 -24.17
N GLU A 87 26.25 -11.52 -25.42
CA GLU A 87 27.06 -11.85 -26.61
C GLU A 87 28.45 -11.18 -26.56
N GLN A 88 28.55 -9.99 -25.98
CA GLN A 88 29.82 -9.29 -25.77
C GLN A 88 30.58 -9.74 -24.50
N GLY A 89 30.09 -10.77 -23.80
CA GLY A 89 30.71 -11.29 -22.58
C GLY A 89 30.57 -10.38 -21.37
N VAL A 90 29.62 -9.43 -21.40
CA VAL A 90 29.28 -8.59 -20.26
C VAL A 90 28.21 -9.32 -19.45
N SER A 91 28.56 -9.74 -18.24
CA SER A 91 27.59 -10.38 -17.35
C SER A 91 26.47 -9.41 -16.97
N THR A 92 25.23 -9.84 -17.21
CA THR A 92 23.99 -9.17 -16.81
C THR A 92 23.51 -9.66 -15.42
N ASP A 93 24.19 -10.63 -14.80
CA ASP A 93 23.87 -11.12 -13.46
C ASP A 93 24.03 -9.99 -12.44
N GLY A 94 22.89 -9.53 -11.89
CA GLY A 94 22.84 -8.38 -10.97
C GLY A 94 22.84 -7.02 -11.67
N ALA A 95 22.80 -6.97 -13.00
CA ALA A 95 22.73 -5.71 -13.74
C ALA A 95 21.28 -5.25 -13.92
N ARG A 96 21.03 -3.96 -13.65
CA ARG A 96 19.74 -3.32 -13.93
C ARG A 96 19.81 -2.61 -15.28
N ILE A 97 19.04 -3.08 -16.27
CA ILE A 97 18.90 -2.44 -17.58
C ILE A 97 17.71 -1.47 -17.50
N GLN A 98 17.96 -0.17 -17.71
CA GLN A 98 16.93 0.86 -17.69
C GLN A 98 16.80 1.50 -19.06
N LEU A 99 15.56 1.60 -19.55
CA LEU A 99 15.25 2.35 -20.75
C LEU A 99 15.21 3.83 -20.43
N ARG A 100 16.08 4.62 -21.06
CA ARG A 100 16.01 6.08 -21.03
C ARG A 100 15.31 6.57 -22.30
N SER A 101 14.24 7.34 -22.10
CA SER A 101 13.50 8.05 -23.16
C SER A 101 14.27 9.26 -23.69
#